data_AF-A0A953R491-F1
#
_entry.id   AF-A0A953R491-F1
#
_cell.length_a   1.000
_cell.length_b   1.000
_cell.length_c   1.000
_cell.angle_alpha   90.00
_cell.angle_beta   90.00
_cell.angle_gamma   90.00
#
_symmetry.space_group_name_H-M   'P 1'
#
loop_
_entity.id
_entity.type
_entity.pdbx_description
1 polymer ?
#
loop_
_entity_poly.entity_id
_entity_poly.type
_entity_poly.pdbx_seq_one_letter_code
_entity_poly.pdbx_strand_id
1 'polypeptide(L)'
;MRPRSGRRGSTLVEGSIILLLYMVIFVGILDMGQVFFFHHFLTERVRTGVRYAVVHTYDPTAIQNVVAYNSSVARPSGSSGLFGLTPSQVAVNRYDPDTPNDRIEVSVNAFTMHFMSPWLMRDFTPGPFRAVMPVESLGAAH
;
A
#
# COMPACT_ATOMS: atom_id res chain seq x y z
N MET A 1 -16.58 38.46 -51.72
CA MET A 1 -16.03 37.16 -51.27
C MET A 1 -15.96 37.17 -49.75
N ARG A 2 -16.69 36.27 -49.05
CA ARG A 2 -16.69 36.21 -47.57
C ARG A 2 -15.42 35.50 -47.07
N PRO A 3 -14.62 36.09 -46.17
CA PRO A 3 -13.39 35.47 -45.70
C PRO A 3 -13.70 34.24 -44.82
N ARG A 4 -13.11 33.09 -45.18
CA ARG A 4 -13.23 31.79 -44.47
C ARG A 4 -12.17 31.68 -43.36
N SER A 5 -12.03 32.67 -42.48
CA SER A 5 -10.94 32.71 -41.48
C SER A 5 -11.23 31.99 -40.15
N GLY A 6 -12.43 31.41 -39.94
CA GLY A 6 -12.80 30.80 -38.65
C GLY A 6 -12.42 29.32 -38.43
N ARG A 7 -12.00 28.58 -39.46
CA ARG A 7 -11.87 27.10 -39.35
C ARG A 7 -10.64 26.62 -38.58
N ARG A 8 -9.51 27.35 -38.62
CA ARG A 8 -8.25 26.92 -37.98
C ARG A 8 -8.24 27.13 -36.45
N GLY A 9 -8.84 28.21 -35.97
CA GLY A 9 -8.96 28.48 -34.52
C GLY A 9 -9.92 27.49 -33.82
N SER A 10 -10.99 27.09 -34.51
CA SER A 10 -11.95 26.10 -34.00
C SER A 10 -11.30 24.75 -33.70
N THR A 11 -10.41 24.25 -34.57
CA THR A 11 -9.75 22.94 -34.37
C THR A 11 -8.77 22.95 -33.20
N LEU A 12 -8.09 24.08 -32.95
CA LEU A 12 -7.21 24.22 -31.78
C LEU A 12 -8.00 24.22 -30.47
N VAL A 13 -9.15 24.90 -30.43
CA VAL A 13 -10.02 24.94 -29.24
C VAL A 13 -10.70 23.59 -29.00
N GLU A 14 -11.14 22.92 -30.06
CA GLU A 14 -11.72 21.58 -29.96
C GLU A 14 -10.69 20.57 -29.46
N GLY A 15 -9.46 20.62 -29.99
CA GLY A 15 -8.35 19.77 -29.54
C GLY A 15 -7.95 20.03 -28.09
N SER A 16 -7.95 21.28 -27.62
CA SER A 16 -7.60 21.60 -26.23
C SER A 16 -8.66 21.10 -25.24
N ILE A 17 -9.94 21.13 -25.60
CA ILE A 17 -11.02 20.56 -24.79
C ILE A 17 -10.91 19.05 -24.71
N ILE A 18 -10.66 18.37 -25.83
CA ILE A 18 -10.45 16.91 -25.87
C ILE A 18 -9.22 16.53 -25.04
N LEU A 19 -8.12 17.28 -25.17
CA LEU A 19 -6.90 17.05 -24.41
C LEU A 19 -7.12 17.23 -22.90
N LEU A 20 -7.89 18.25 -22.50
CA LEU A 20 -8.23 18.48 -21.10
C LEU A 20 -9.07 17.33 -20.54
N LEU A 21 -10.11 16.91 -21.27
CA LEU A 21 -10.93 15.75 -20.88
C LEU A 21 -10.08 14.47 -20.79
N TYR A 22 -9.20 14.27 -21.78
CA TYR A 22 -8.26 13.15 -21.80
C TYR A 22 -7.35 13.18 -20.56
N MET A 23 -6.80 14.33 -20.18
CA MET A 23 -5.95 14.43 -19.00
C MET A 23 -6.69 14.09 -17.71
N VAL A 24 -7.93 14.53 -17.54
CA VAL A 24 -8.75 14.19 -16.36
C VAL A 24 -8.96 12.69 -16.27
N ILE A 25 -9.34 12.04 -17.38
CA ILE A 25 -9.56 10.59 -17.42
C ILE A 25 -8.24 9.84 -17.21
N PHE A 26 -7.16 10.27 -17.85
CA PHE A 26 -5.84 9.65 -17.77
C PHE A 26 -5.30 9.67 -16.34
N VAL A 27 -5.35 10.83 -15.67
CA VAL A 27 -4.97 10.95 -14.25
C VAL A 27 -5.86 10.07 -13.37
N GLY A 28 -7.17 10.01 -13.64
CA GLY A 28 -8.07 9.11 -12.90
C GLY A 28 -7.72 7.62 -13.04
N ILE A 29 -7.28 7.19 -14.23
CA ILE A 29 -6.81 5.81 -14.44
C ILE A 29 -5.51 5.55 -13.66
N LEU A 30 -4.58 6.51 -13.63
CA LEU A 30 -3.34 6.38 -12.86
C LEU A 30 -3.60 6.27 -11.36
N ASP A 31 -4.51 7.07 -10.81
CA ASP A 31 -4.88 7.01 -9.40
C ASP A 31 -5.48 5.64 -9.02
N MET A 32 -6.35 5.07 -9.88
CA MET A 32 -6.91 3.72 -9.65
C MET A 32 -5.83 2.63 -9.73
N GLY A 33 -4.90 2.76 -10.67
CA GLY A 33 -3.73 1.87 -10.75
C GLY A 33 -2.87 1.92 -9.50
N GLN A 34 -2.66 3.12 -8.96
CA GLN A 34 -1.91 3.35 -7.73
C GLN A 34 -2.59 2.67 -6.52
N VAL A 35 -3.91 2.81 -6.35
CA VAL A 35 -4.66 2.15 -5.25
C VAL A 35 -4.52 0.63 -5.30
N PHE A 36 -4.72 0.04 -6.47
CA PHE A 36 -4.63 -1.39 -6.65
C PHE A 36 -3.21 -1.90 -6.36
N PHE A 37 -2.19 -1.19 -6.88
CA PHE A 37 -0.80 -1.50 -6.61
C PHE A 37 -0.50 -1.48 -5.10
N PHE A 38 -0.97 -0.45 -4.38
CA PHE A 38 -0.77 -0.37 -2.94
C PHE A 38 -1.44 -1.49 -2.16
N HIS A 39 -2.67 -1.85 -2.54
CA HIS A 39 -3.39 -2.96 -1.90
C HIS A 39 -2.59 -4.27 -1.99
N HIS A 40 -2.10 -4.59 -3.19
CA HIS A 40 -1.28 -5.78 -3.41
C HIS A 40 0.06 -5.70 -2.67
N PHE A 41 0.71 -4.54 -2.73
CA PHE A 41 1.97 -4.32 -2.04
C PHE A 41 1.84 -4.52 -0.52
N LEU A 42 0.85 -3.90 0.12
CA LEU A 42 0.59 -4.05 1.56
C LEU A 42 0.29 -5.50 1.94
N THR A 43 -0.54 -6.18 1.15
CA THR A 43 -0.86 -7.60 1.36
C THR A 43 0.40 -8.47 1.33
N GLU A 44 1.31 -8.22 0.39
CA GLU A 44 2.56 -8.98 0.29
C GLU A 44 3.54 -8.65 1.43
N ARG A 45 3.60 -7.39 1.86
CA ARG A 45 4.40 -6.98 3.03
C ARG A 45 3.93 -7.67 4.31
N VAL A 46 2.63 -7.68 4.57
CA VAL A 46 2.05 -8.37 5.72
C VAL A 46 2.39 -9.86 5.66
N ARG A 47 2.19 -10.53 4.51
CA ARG A 47 2.57 -11.94 4.33
C ARG A 47 4.04 -12.22 4.59
N THR A 48 4.92 -11.35 4.11
CA THR A 48 6.36 -11.44 4.35
C THR A 48 6.68 -11.31 5.84
N GLY A 49 6.03 -10.36 6.53
CA GLY A 49 6.16 -10.17 7.98
C GLY A 49 5.72 -11.40 8.78
N VAL A 50 4.57 -11.99 8.43
CA VAL A 50 4.10 -13.22 9.09
C VAL A 50 5.05 -14.39 8.82
N ARG A 51 5.52 -14.58 7.58
CA ARG A 51 6.52 -15.62 7.27
C ARG A 51 7.79 -15.45 8.08
N TYR A 52 8.27 -14.21 8.22
CA TYR A 52 9.43 -13.90 9.04
C TYR A 52 9.18 -14.25 10.52
N ALA A 53 8.01 -13.88 11.04
CA ALA A 53 7.59 -14.14 12.42
C ALA A 53 7.43 -15.62 12.74
N VAL A 54 7.07 -16.46 11.76
CA VAL A 54 6.97 -17.92 11.91
C VAL A 54 8.34 -18.58 11.93
N VAL A 55 9.32 -18.07 11.17
CA VAL A 55 10.65 -18.68 11.03
C VAL A 55 11.61 -18.25 12.14
N HIS A 56 11.46 -17.03 12.67
CA HIS A 56 12.37 -16.47 13.68
C HIS A 56 11.70 -16.42 15.05
N THR A 57 12.52 -16.27 16.09
CA THR A 57 12.03 -15.97 17.44
C THR A 57 11.11 -14.74 17.40
N TYR A 58 10.00 -14.81 18.13
CA TYR A 58 9.04 -13.72 18.19
C TYR A 58 9.69 -12.44 18.75
N ASP A 59 10.01 -11.52 17.84
CA ASP A 59 10.44 -10.16 18.16
C ASP A 59 9.55 -9.17 17.40
N PRO A 60 8.62 -8.48 18.09
CA PRO A 60 7.68 -7.58 17.43
C PRO A 60 8.39 -6.44 16.70
N THR A 61 9.54 -5.98 17.19
CA THR A 61 10.28 -4.87 16.58
C THR A 61 10.95 -5.29 15.26
N ALA A 62 11.56 -6.48 15.24
CA ALA A 62 12.13 -7.05 14.02
C ALA A 62 11.03 -7.33 12.99
N ILE A 63 9.88 -7.87 13.40
CA ILE A 63 8.74 -8.15 12.50
C ILE A 63 8.20 -6.85 11.90
N GLN A 64 8.01 -5.80 12.71
CA GLN A 64 7.60 -4.47 12.22
C GLN A 64 8.60 -3.89 11.21
N ASN A 65 9.90 -4.04 11.47
CA ASN A 65 10.95 -3.59 10.57
C ASN A 65 10.97 -4.38 9.25
N VAL A 66 10.72 -5.69 9.28
CA VAL A 66 10.62 -6.50 8.05
C VAL A 66 9.43 -6.05 7.20
N VAL A 67 8.28 -5.75 7.81
CA VAL A 67 7.10 -5.25 7.10
C VAL A 67 7.34 -3.86 6.51
N ALA A 68 7.95 -2.94 7.26
CA ALA A 68 8.16 -1.55 6.85
C ALA A 68 9.36 -1.35 5.90
N TYR A 69 10.46 -2.08 6.12
CA TYR A 69 11.76 -1.86 5.47
C TYR A 69 12.30 -3.06 4.70
N ASN A 70 11.64 -4.22 4.73
CA ASN A 70 12.16 -5.47 4.16
C ASN A 70 13.51 -5.89 4.77
N SER A 71 13.77 -5.51 6.03
CA SER A 71 14.97 -5.82 6.78
C SER A 71 14.63 -5.95 8.26
N SER A 72 15.25 -6.88 8.99
CA SER A 72 15.07 -7.04 10.43
C SER A 72 15.82 -5.97 11.25
N VAL A 73 16.73 -5.22 10.62
CA VAL A 73 17.57 -4.21 11.29
C VAL A 73 16.78 -2.92 11.51
N ALA A 74 16.83 -2.41 12.75
CA ALA A 74 16.26 -1.11 13.09
C ALA A 74 16.92 0.01 12.28
N ARG A 75 16.09 0.84 11.64
CA ARG A 75 16.53 2.07 10.98
C ARG A 75 16.38 3.26 11.92
N PRO A 76 17.14 4.37 11.69
CA PRO A 76 17.01 5.58 12.48
C PRO A 76 15.55 6.05 12.57
N SER A 77 15.15 6.54 13.74
CA SER A 77 13.82 7.10 13.99
C SER A 77 13.51 8.21 12.97
N GLY A 78 12.37 8.11 12.28
CA GLY A 78 11.98 9.03 11.20
C GLY A 78 12.34 8.54 9.78
N SER A 79 12.94 7.36 9.64
CA SER A 79 13.07 6.73 8.32
C SER A 79 11.69 6.34 7.80
N SER A 80 11.24 6.94 6.71
CA SER A 80 10.06 6.44 6.00
C SER A 80 10.41 5.10 5.35
N GLY A 81 9.62 4.08 5.66
CA GLY A 81 9.65 2.82 4.94
C GLY A 81 9.11 2.99 3.53
N LEU A 82 9.04 1.88 2.81
CA LEU A 82 8.65 1.89 1.41
C LEU A 82 7.25 2.52 1.27
N PHE A 83 7.15 3.58 0.45
CA PHE A 83 5.94 4.40 0.26
C PHE A 83 5.38 5.12 1.50
N GLY A 84 6.21 5.41 2.50
CA GLY A 84 5.77 6.14 3.70
C GLY A 84 5.22 5.25 4.81
N LEU A 85 5.31 3.92 4.65
CA LEU A 85 5.05 2.98 5.73
C LEU A 85 6.01 3.22 6.90
N THR A 86 5.48 3.42 8.09
CA THR A 86 6.26 3.53 9.30
C THR A 86 6.05 2.28 10.16
N PRO A 87 7.06 1.84 10.94
CA PRO A 87 6.91 0.69 11.83
C PRO A 87 5.74 0.83 12.82
N SER A 88 5.41 2.07 13.22
CA SER A 88 4.27 2.38 14.11
C SER A 88 2.90 2.08 13.50
N GLN A 89 2.81 1.96 12.17
CA GLN A 89 1.59 1.56 11.46
C GLN A 89 1.43 0.04 11.40
N VAL A 90 2.43 -0.74 11.84
CA VAL A 90 2.39 -2.20 11.82
C VAL A 90 2.09 -2.72 13.23
N ALA A 91 0.92 -3.33 13.41
CA ALA A 91 0.55 -4.01 14.64
C ALA A 91 0.79 -5.52 14.50
N VAL A 92 1.61 -6.06 15.40
CA VAL A 92 1.96 -7.48 15.48
C VAL A 92 1.40 -8.02 16.80
N ASN A 93 0.48 -8.97 16.71
CA ASN A 93 -0.13 -9.61 17.86
C ASN A 93 0.15 -11.12 17.79
N ARG A 94 0.55 -11.71 18.92
CA ARG A 94 0.60 -13.15 19.12
C ARG A 94 -0.51 -13.55 20.07
N TYR A 95 -1.27 -14.58 19.72
CA TYR A 95 -2.33 -15.12 20.56
C TYR A 95 -2.01 -16.55 20.95
N ASP A 96 -2.46 -16.92 22.15
CA ASP A 96 -2.36 -18.27 22.70
C ASP A 96 -0.92 -18.85 22.69
N PRO A 97 0.09 -18.09 23.19
CA PRO A 97 1.49 -18.51 23.14
C PRO A 97 1.70 -19.83 23.89
N ASP A 98 2.58 -20.68 23.36
CA ASP A 98 2.96 -21.97 23.96
C ASP A 98 1.81 -22.98 24.09
N THR A 99 0.73 -22.77 23.32
CA THR A 99 -0.38 -23.71 23.18
C THR A 99 -0.49 -24.25 21.75
N PRO A 100 -1.22 -25.35 21.53
CA PRO A 100 -1.58 -25.83 20.19
C PRO A 100 -2.47 -24.87 19.37
N ASN A 101 -2.80 -23.69 19.88
CA ASN A 101 -3.56 -22.69 19.12
C ASN A 101 -2.74 -21.42 18.85
N ASP A 102 -1.42 -21.49 19.08
CA ASP A 102 -0.53 -20.36 18.91
C ASP A 102 -0.64 -19.82 17.47
N ARG A 103 -0.83 -18.51 17.36
CA ARG A 103 -1.03 -17.82 16.08
C ARG A 103 -0.44 -16.43 16.13
N ILE A 104 0.14 -16.01 15.01
CA ILE A 104 0.70 -14.68 14.84
C ILE A 104 -0.17 -13.94 13.83
N GLU A 105 -0.69 -12.79 14.25
CA GLU A 105 -1.42 -11.84 13.43
C GLU A 105 -0.52 -10.62 13.16
N VAL A 106 -0.33 -10.30 11.89
CA VAL A 106 0.32 -9.06 11.48
C VAL A 106 -0.72 -8.22 10.74
N SER A 107 -0.83 -6.96 11.13
CA SER A 107 -1.77 -6.01 10.57
C SER A 107 -1.10 -4.68 10.29
N VAL A 108 -1.49 -4.03 9.19
CA VAL A 108 -1.07 -2.66 8.87
C VAL A 108 -2.28 -1.75 8.99
N ASN A 109 -2.17 -0.78 9.89
CA ASN A 109 -3.22 0.18 10.22
C ASN A 109 -2.81 1.59 9.77
N ALA A 110 -3.79 2.39 9.37
CA ALA A 110 -3.62 3.82 9.13
C ALA A 110 -2.55 4.20 8.07
N PHE A 111 -2.43 3.43 6.99
CA PHE A 111 -1.60 3.84 5.84
C PHE A 111 -2.28 4.97 5.08
N THR A 112 -1.61 6.12 4.97
CA THR A 112 -2.13 7.27 4.22
C THR A 112 -1.63 7.21 2.78
N MET A 113 -2.57 7.12 1.83
CA MET A 113 -2.26 7.23 0.40
C MET A 113 -2.35 8.69 -0.05
N HIS A 114 -1.26 9.20 -0.61
CA HIS A 114 -1.28 10.49 -1.31
C HIS A 114 -1.56 10.26 -2.79
N PHE A 115 -2.72 10.69 -3.26
CA PHE A 115 -3.06 10.64 -4.68
C PHE A 115 -2.28 11.67 -5.48
N MET A 116 -2.01 11.36 -6.75
CA MET A 116 -1.36 12.31 -7.65
C MET A 116 -2.35 13.40 -8.11
N SER A 117 -3.65 13.11 -8.13
CA SER A 117 -4.65 14.09 -8.52
C SER A 117 -4.99 15.08 -7.41
N PRO A 118 -4.93 16.40 -7.68
CA PRO A 118 -5.27 17.42 -6.68
C PRO A 118 -6.75 17.39 -6.27
N TRP A 119 -7.63 16.93 -7.16
CA TRP A 119 -9.07 16.88 -6.93
C TRP A 119 -9.51 15.69 -6.05
N LEU A 120 -8.67 14.65 -5.94
CA LEU A 120 -8.86 13.52 -5.03
C LEU A 120 -7.98 13.64 -3.77
N MET A 121 -7.47 14.84 -3.44
CA MET A 121 -6.71 15.17 -2.21
C MET A 121 -7.56 15.10 -0.93
N ARG A 122 -8.40 14.07 -0.79
CA ARG A 122 -8.85 13.62 0.52
C ARG A 122 -8.02 12.40 0.83
N ASP A 123 -7.12 12.55 1.80
CA ASP A 123 -6.31 11.45 2.33
C ASP A 123 -7.21 10.22 2.53
N PHE A 124 -6.97 9.20 1.71
CA PHE A 124 -7.70 7.95 1.81
C PHE A 124 -6.89 7.03 2.70
N THR A 125 -7.42 6.75 3.88
CA THR A 125 -6.94 5.71 4.77
C THR A 125 -7.77 4.46 4.49
N PRO A 126 -7.24 3.45 3.77
CA PRO A 126 -7.95 2.20 3.61
C PRO A 126 -8.17 1.52 4.97
N GLY A 127 -9.19 0.66 5.04
CA GLY A 127 -9.40 -0.21 6.20
C GLY A 127 -8.17 -1.10 6.48
N PRO A 128 -8.04 -1.63 7.71
CA PRO A 128 -6.85 -2.35 8.14
C PRO A 128 -6.63 -3.63 7.31
N PHE A 129 -5.42 -3.82 6.78
CA PHE A 129 -5.03 -5.05 6.10
C PHE A 129 -4.45 -6.02 7.14
N ARG A 130 -5.06 -7.21 7.26
CA ARG A 130 -4.70 -8.22 8.26
C ARG A 130 -4.36 -9.54 7.59
N ALA A 131 -3.30 -10.19 8.06
CA ALA A 131 -3.09 -11.61 7.80
C ALA A 131 -2.75 -12.34 9.10
N VAL A 132 -3.32 -13.52 9.25
CA VAL A 132 -3.14 -14.42 10.40
C VAL A 132 -2.56 -15.72 9.88
N MET A 133 -1.54 -16.27 10.55
CA MET A 133 -1.12 -17.65 10.34
C MET A 133 -0.98 -18.39 11.67
N PRO A 134 -1.50 -19.63 11.77
CA PRO A 134 -1.21 -20.50 12.91
C PRO A 134 0.25 -20.95 12.85
N VAL A 135 0.97 -20.92 13.98
CA VAL A 135 2.36 -21.41 14.02
C VAL A 135 2.44 -22.93 13.87
N GLU A 136 1.34 -23.66 14.05
CA GLU A 136 1.27 -25.11 13.84
C GLU A 136 1.37 -25.58 12.38
N SER A 137 1.24 -24.67 11.40
CA SER A 137 1.42 -24.99 9.97
C SER A 137 2.87 -25.38 9.61
N LEU A 138 3.75 -25.49 10.61
CA LEU A 138 5.17 -25.88 10.57
C LEU A 138 5.43 -27.35 10.21
N GLY A 139 4.41 -28.17 10.04
CA GLY A 139 4.61 -29.59 9.76
C GLY A 139 4.63 -30.41 11.05
N ALA A 140 3.46 -30.88 11.43
CA ALA A 140 3.33 -32.26 11.87
C ALA A 140 3.50 -33.18 10.63
N ALA A 141 4.71 -33.21 10.07
CA ALA A 141 5.18 -34.40 9.38
C ALA A 141 5.82 -35.25 10.47
N HIS A 142 5.00 -36.14 11.02
CA HIS A 142 5.47 -37.23 11.86
C HIS A 142 6.21 -38.28 11.01
#